data_AF-E2C263-F1
#
_entry.id   AF-E2C263-F1
#
_cell.length_a   1.000
_cell.length_b   1.000
_cell.length_c   1.000
_cell.angle_alpha   90.00
_cell.angle_beta   90.00
_cell.angle_gamma   90.00
#
_symmetry.space_group_name_H-M   'P 1'
#
loop_
_entity.id
_entity.type
_entity.pdbx_description
1 polymer ?
#
loop_
_entity_poly.entity_id
_entity_poly.type
_entity_poly.pdbx_seq_one_letter_code
_entity_poly.pdbx_strand_id
1 'polypeptide(L)' 'RLVTWFAIILQVLASGQEIDAVKFHQYALETAQLYVDLYSWYFMPPTVHKVLMHGGDI' A
#
# COMPACT_ATOMS: atom_id res chain seq x y z
N ARG A 1 -1.79 13.10 -4.02
CA ARG A 1 -2.78 12.14 -3.49
C ARG A 1 -2.18 10.75 -3.32
N LEU A 2 -1.75 10.07 -4.40
CA LEU A 2 -1.08 8.75 -4.30
C LEU A 2 0.17 8.75 -3.41
N VAL A 3 1.05 9.75 -3.55
CA VAL A 3 2.27 9.90 -2.70
C VAL A 3 1.91 10.00 -1.21
N THR A 4 0.83 10.70 -0.87
CA THR A 4 0.35 10.83 0.51
C THR A 4 -0.10 9.49 1.06
N TRP A 5 -0.75 8.66 0.25
CA TRP A 5 -1.21 7.34 0.65
C TRP A 5 -0.04 6.38 0.88
N PHE A 6 0.98 6.43 0.01
CA PHE A 6 2.24 5.74 0.26
C PHE A 6 2.93 6.21 1.54
N ALA A 7 2.94 7.52 1.82
CA ALA A 7 3.51 8.04 3.05
C ALA A 7 2.80 7.49 4.30
N ILE A 8 1.46 7.39 4.27
CA ILE A 8 0.68 6.79 5.36
C ILE A 8 1.03 5.30 5.54
N ILE A 9 1.09 4.53 4.46
CA ILE A 9 1.48 3.11 4.51
C ILE A 9 2.86 2.94 5.14
N LEU A 10 3.84 3.74 4.70
CA LEU A 10 5.20 3.69 5.24
C LEU A 10 5.26 4.10 6.71
N GLN A 11 4.48 5.11 7.13
CA GLN A 11 4.38 5.52 8.53
C GLN A 11 3.78 4.42 9.40
N VAL A 12 2.72 3.76 8.93
CA VAL A 12 2.08 2.64 9.65
C VAL A 12 3.06 1.49 9.82
N LEU A 13 3.74 1.08 8.75
CA LEU A 13 4.76 0.02 8.81
C LEU A 13 5.95 0.38 9.71
N ALA A 14 6.34 1.66 9.75
CA ALA A 14 7.44 2.14 10.59
C ALA A 14 7.02 2.48 12.03
N SER A 15 5.73 2.42 12.36
CA SER A 15 5.21 2.90 13.66
C SER A 15 5.63 2.04 14.86
N GLY A 16 6.01 0.78 14.61
CA GLY A 16 6.30 -0.20 15.67
C GLY A 16 5.10 -0.57 16.54
N GLN A 17 3.88 -0.17 16.14
CA GLN A 17 2.64 -0.50 16.83
C GLN A 17 1.97 -1.74 16.19
N GLU A 18 1.03 -2.34 16.91
CA GLU A 18 0.14 -3.34 16.32
C GLU A 18 -0.74 -2.69 15.24
N ILE A 19 -0.80 -3.32 14.07
CA ILE A 19 -1.53 -2.84 12.91
C ILE A 19 -2.77 -3.72 12.73
N ASP A 20 -3.94 -3.10 12.56
CA ASP A 20 -5.16 -3.79 12.14
C ASP A 20 -4.98 -4.26 10.67
N ALA A 21 -4.67 -5.53 10.51
CA ALA A 21 -4.38 -6.14 9.21
C ALA A 21 -5.52 -5.98 8.20
N VAL A 22 -6.78 -6.04 8.65
CA VAL A 22 -7.96 -5.91 7.77
C VAL A 22 -8.04 -4.49 7.22
N LYS A 23 -7.90 -3.48 8.09
CA LYS A 23 -7.92 -2.07 7.67
C LYS A 23 -6.71 -1.73 6.80
N PHE A 24 -5.53 -2.25 7.16
CA PHE A 24 -4.32 -2.04 6.37
C PHE A 24 -4.48 -2.62 4.96
N HIS A 25 -4.96 -3.86 4.85
CA HIS A 25 -5.17 -4.52 3.56
C HIS A 25 -6.17 -3.76 2.68
N GLN A 26 -7.30 -3.32 3.25
CA GLN A 26 -8.27 -2.50 2.52
C GLN A 26 -7.65 -1.20 2.00
N TYR A 27 -6.91 -0.48 2.84
CA TYR A 27 -6.23 0.76 2.46
C TYR A 27 -5.16 0.54 1.37
N ALA A 28 -4.42 -0.56 1.47
CA ALA A 28 -3.40 -0.95 0.52
C ALA A 28 -4.00 -1.30 -0.85
N LEU A 29 -5.13 -2.02 -0.90
CA LEU A 29 -5.87 -2.31 -2.13
C LEU A 29 -6.40 -1.05 -2.80
N GLU A 30 -7.00 -0.13 -2.04
CA GLU A 30 -7.45 1.15 -2.59
C GLU A 30 -6.28 1.97 -3.17
N THR A 31 -5.12 1.91 -2.51
CA THR A 31 -3.88 2.53 -3.01
C THR A 31 -3.40 1.88 -4.31
N ALA A 32 -3.47 0.55 -4.42
CA ALA A 32 -3.12 -0.19 -5.62
C ALA A 32 -4.05 0.17 -6.79
N GLN A 33 -5.36 0.26 -6.55
CA GLN A 33 -6.32 0.70 -7.57
C GLN A 33 -5.99 2.11 -8.06
N LEU A 34 -5.78 3.06 -7.15
CA LEU A 34 -5.41 4.43 -7.51
C LEU A 34 -4.09 4.49 -8.28
N TYR A 35 -3.12 3.64 -7.96
CA TYR A 35 -1.86 3.53 -8.69
C TYR A 35 -2.12 3.12 -10.15
N VAL A 36 -2.90 2.07 -10.37
CA VAL A 36 -3.21 1.56 -11.71
C VAL A 36 -4.00 2.61 -12.51
N ASP A 37 -4.97 3.28 -11.88
CA ASP A 37 -5.78 4.31 -12.53
C ASP A 37 -4.92 5.50 -13.03
N LEU A 38 -3.87 5.87 -12.28
CA LEU A 38 -2.99 6.99 -12.62
C LEU A 38 -1.81 6.60 -13.52
N TYR A 39 -1.28 5.39 -13.37
CA TYR A 39 -0.01 4.95 -13.94
C TYR A 39 -0.08 3.54 -14.54
N SER A 40 -1.17 3.18 -15.22
CA SER A 40 -1.36 1.87 -15.86
C SER A 40 -0.24 1.48 -16.84
N TRP A 41 0.47 2.47 -17.41
CA TRP A 41 1.61 2.28 -18.31
C TRP A 41 2.91 1.86 -17.61
N TYR A 42 3.01 2.03 -16.30
CA TYR A 42 4.20 1.69 -15.52
C TYR A 42 3.92 0.53 -14.57
N PHE A 43 4.52 -0.62 -14.83
CA PHE A 43 4.37 -1.79 -13.98
C PHE A 43 4.77 -1.48 -12.54
N MET A 44 3.92 -1.90 -11.60
CA MET A 44 4.17 -1.73 -10.19
C MET A 44 5.47 -2.45 -9.79
N PRO A 45 6.45 -1.76 -9.19
CA PRO A 45 7.71 -2.39 -8.77
C PRO A 45 7.45 -3.57 -7.80
N PRO A 46 8.26 -4.64 -7.81
CA PRO A 46 8.01 -5.83 -6.99
C PRO A 46 7.88 -5.53 -5.49
N THR A 47 8.63 -4.57 -4.97
CA THR A 47 8.56 -4.13 -3.57
C THR A 47 7.22 -3.45 -3.25
N VAL A 48 6.76 -2.57 -4.14
CA VAL A 48 5.47 -1.89 -4.01
C VAL A 48 4.33 -2.90 -4.12
N HIS A 49 4.41 -3.82 -5.09
CA HIS A 49 3.42 -4.90 -5.23
C HIS A 49 3.34 -5.76 -3.98
N LYS A 50 4.48 -6.16 -3.41
CA LYS A 50 4.51 -6.95 -2.18
C LYS A 50 3.89 -6.19 -1.00
N VAL A 51 4.19 -4.90 -0.85
CA VAL A 51 3.58 -4.09 0.22
C VAL A 51 2.07 -3.95 0.04
N LEU A 52 1.61 -3.65 -1.17
CA LEU A 52 0.20 -3.35 -1.41
C LEU A 52 -0.70 -4.60 -1.46
N MET A 53 -0.19 -5.71 -1.99
CA MET A 53 -0.97 -6.94 -2.17
C MET A 53 -0.78 -7.95 -1.04
N HIS A 54 0.40 -7.97 -0.41
CA HIS A 54 0.78 -8.99 0.59
C HIS A 54 1.16 -8.39 1.95
N GLY A 55 1.15 -7.06 2.12
CA GLY A 55 1.58 -6.42 3.37
C GLY A 55 0.65 -6.66 4.55
N GLY A 56 -0.59 -7.11 4.30
CA GLY A 56 -1.55 -7.51 5.35
C GLY A 56 -1.45 -8.97 5.78
N ASP A 57 -0.66 -9.80 5.08
CA ASP A 57 -0.54 -11.25 5.29
C ASP A 57 0.73 -11.65 6.08
N ILE A 58 1.62 -10.69 6.35
CA ILE A 58 2.92 -10.87 7.02
C ILE A 58 2.83 -10.38 8.45
#